data_AF-A0A6B3CHV0-F1
#
_entry.id   AF-A0A6B3CHV0-F1
#
_cell.length_a   1.000
_cell.length_b   1.000
_cell.length_c   1.000
_cell.angle_alpha   90.00
_cell.angle_beta   90.00
_cell.angle_gamma   90.00
#
_symmetry.space_group_name_H-M   'P 1'
#
loop_
_entity.id
_entity.type
_entity.pdbx_description
1 polymer ?
#
loop_
_entity_poly.entity_id
_entity_poly.type
_entity_poly.pdbx_seq_one_letter_code
_entity_poly.pdbx_strand_id
1 'polypeptide(L)'
;VVSTLAVGCALAVLLTRVRALPRLALMLAGLGAWATPAVTGSTVWLLLFDPDFGPVNRMLGLGDHSWTYGRYSAFLLVLLEVVWCSFPFVM
;
A
#
# COMPACT_ATOMS: atom_id res chain seq x y z
N VAL A 1 3.10 -8.70 -9.97
CA VAL A 1 4.27 -9.62 -9.84
C VAL A 1 5.58 -8.86 -9.91
N VAL A 2 5.97 -8.28 -11.06
CA VAL A 2 7.26 -7.55 -11.18
C VAL A 2 7.38 -6.40 -10.17
N SER A 3 6.35 -5.57 -10.02
CA SER A 3 6.30 -4.49 -9.04
C SER A 3 6.38 -4.98 -7.60
N THR A 4 5.62 -6.04 -7.27
CA THR A 4 5.66 -6.68 -5.95
C THR A 4 7.05 -7.23 -5.61
N LEU A 5 7.69 -7.91 -6.57
CA LEU A 5 9.06 -8.44 -6.44
C LEU A 5 10.08 -7.31 -6.31
N ALA A 6 9.97 -6.26 -7.11
CA ALA A 6 10.88 -5.12 -7.04
C ALA A 6 10.81 -4.42 -5.68
N VAL A 7 9.59 -4.15 -5.19
CA VAL A 7 9.38 -3.53 -3.87
C VAL A 7 9.84 -4.46 -2.74
N GLY A 8 9.45 -5.74 -2.79
CA GLY A 8 9.84 -6.73 -1.79
C GLY A 8 11.36 -6.95 -1.73
N CYS A 9 12.03 -7.14 -2.87
CA CYS A 9 13.49 -7.29 -2.93
C CYS A 9 14.23 -6.03 -2.49
N ALA A 10 13.76 -4.82 -2.87
CA ALA A 10 14.38 -3.58 -2.43
C ALA A 10 14.27 -3.42 -0.90
N LEU A 11 13.11 -3.72 -0.31
CA LEU A 11 12.91 -3.73 1.14
C LEU A 11 13.75 -4.81 1.84
N ALA A 12 13.87 -6.01 1.28
CA ALA A 12 14.69 -7.08 1.82
C ALA A 12 16.19 -6.71 1.82
N VAL A 13 16.69 -6.12 0.74
CA VAL A 13 18.07 -5.59 0.67
C VAL A 13 18.26 -4.46 1.68
N LEU A 14 17.29 -3.56 1.81
CA LEU A 14 17.33 -2.51 2.82
C LEU A 14 17.44 -3.12 4.23
N LEU A 15 16.63 -4.13 4.55
CA LEU A 15 16.68 -4.84 5.83
C LEU A 15 18.04 -5.50 6.14
N THR A 16 18.83 -5.90 5.13
CA THR A 16 20.19 -6.41 5.39
C THR A 16 21.14 -5.35 5.96
N ARG A 17 20.79 -4.06 5.82
CA ARG A 17 21.61 -2.91 6.25
C ARG A 17 21.06 -2.17 7.47
N VAL A 18 19.79 -2.39 7.86
CA VAL A 18 19.16 -1.64 8.97
C VAL A 18 19.03 -2.48 10.25
N ARG A 19 19.18 -1.82 11.41
CA ARG A 19 19.08 -2.40 12.76
C ARG A 19 17.70 -3.02 13.05
N ALA A 20 17.60 -3.84 14.10
CA ALA A 20 16.43 -4.65 14.46
C ALA A 20 15.08 -3.90 14.59
N LEU A 21 15.09 -2.60 14.92
CA LEU A 21 13.88 -1.79 15.12
C LEU A 21 13.02 -1.61 13.84
N PRO A 22 13.55 -1.09 12.71
CA PRO A 22 12.80 -1.02 11.46
C PRO A 22 12.40 -2.38 10.91
N ARG A 23 13.18 -3.44 11.17
CA ARG A 23 12.79 -4.82 10.82
C ARG A 23 11.52 -5.25 11.58
N LEU A 24 11.46 -4.95 12.87
CA LEU A 24 10.32 -5.29 13.71
C LEU A 24 9.10 -4.43 13.37
N ALA A 25 9.29 -3.14 13.05
CA ALA A 25 8.23 -2.28 12.54
C ALA A 25 7.69 -2.74 11.17
N LEU A 26 8.57 -3.14 10.24
CA LEU A 26 8.18 -3.70 8.94
C LEU A 26 7.43 -5.03 9.10
N MET A 27 7.90 -5.90 10.00
CA MET A 27 7.21 -7.16 10.27
C MET A 27 5.85 -6.95 10.95
N LEU A 28 5.74 -6.04 11.93
CA LEU A 28 4.46 -5.71 12.57
C LEU A 28 3.49 -5.02 11.60
N ALA A 29 3.98 -4.12 10.75
CA ALA A 29 3.18 -3.48 9.71
C ALA A 29 2.72 -4.48 8.65
N GLY A 30 3.58 -5.41 8.24
CA GLY A 30 3.24 -6.50 7.33
C GLY A 30 2.22 -7.47 7.91
N LEU A 31 2.37 -7.85 9.18
CA LEU A 31 1.39 -8.67 9.90
C LEU A 31 0.05 -7.95 10.07
N GLY A 32 0.08 -6.65 10.38
CA GLY A 32 -1.13 -5.83 10.49
C GLY A 32 -1.87 -5.66 9.15
N ALA A 33 -1.12 -5.44 8.07
CA ALA A 33 -1.66 -5.35 6.71
C ALA A 33 -2.23 -6.67 6.20
N TRP A 34 -1.65 -7.80 6.59
CA TRP A 34 -2.11 -9.12 6.18
C TRP A 34 -3.21 -9.69 7.08
N ALA A 35 -3.23 -9.34 8.37
CA ALA A 35 -4.26 -9.79 9.31
C ALA A 35 -5.63 -9.17 9.04
N THR A 36 -5.69 -8.02 8.36
CA THR A 36 -6.97 -7.47 7.90
C THR A 36 -7.57 -8.33 6.78
N PRO A 37 -8.84 -8.77 6.89
CA PRO A 37 -9.51 -9.45 5.80
C PRO A 37 -9.44 -8.61 4.52
N ALA A 38 -9.21 -9.24 3.36
CA ALA A 38 -9.04 -8.53 2.09
C ALA A 38 -10.16 -7.52 1.81
N VAL A 39 -11.40 -7.86 2.16
CA VAL A 39 -12.59 -6.99 2.02
C VAL A 39 -12.50 -5.72 2.88
N THR A 40 -11.97 -5.84 4.10
CA THR A 40 -11.75 -4.69 4.99
C THR A 40 -10.61 -3.82 4.47
N GLY A 41 -9.56 -4.42 3.91
CA GLY A 41 -8.46 -3.73 3.23
C GLY A 41 -8.96 -2.84 2.08
N SER A 42 -9.75 -3.40 1.15
CA SER A 42 -10.30 -2.66 0.02
C SER A 42 -11.18 -1.48 0.47
N THR A 43 -11.96 -1.65 1.54
CA THR A 43 -12.79 -0.57 2.11
C THR A 43 -11.93 0.56 2.68
N VAL A 44 -10.85 0.23 3.39
CA VAL A 44 -9.90 1.23 3.92
C VAL A 44 -9.24 2.00 2.77
N TRP A 45 -8.88 1.31 1.69
CA TRP A 45 -8.32 1.94 0.49
C TRP A 45 -9.31 2.88 -0.18
N LEU A 46 -10.58 2.50 -0.29
CA LEU A 46 -11.64 3.37 -0.81
C LEU A 46 -11.80 4.63 0.05
N LEU A 47 -11.74 4.51 1.38
CA LEU A 47 -11.80 5.66 2.29
C LEU A 47 -10.55 6.55 2.20
N LEU A 48 -9.37 5.95 1.98
CA LEU A 48 -8.11 6.66 1.92
C LEU A 48 -7.99 7.52 0.65
N PHE A 49 -8.50 6.99 -0.46
CA PHE A 49 -8.52 7.60 -1.80
C PHE A 49 -9.89 8.18 -2.17
N ASP A 50 -10.75 8.40 -1.17
CA ASP A 50 -12.05 9.02 -1.37
C ASP A 50 -11.88 10.44 -1.96
N PRO A 51 -12.68 10.83 -2.97
CA PRO A 51 -12.52 12.13 -3.63
C PRO A 51 -12.77 13.30 -2.67
N ASP A 52 -13.75 13.16 -1.79
CA ASP A 52 -14.28 14.25 -0.96
C ASP A 52 -13.55 14.38 0.38
N PHE A 53 -13.28 13.24 1.04
CA PHE A 53 -12.70 13.21 2.39
C PHE A 53 -11.37 12.45 2.49
N GLY A 54 -10.87 11.93 1.37
CA GLY A 54 -9.67 11.09 1.34
C GLY A 54 -8.42 11.84 1.84
N PRO A 55 -7.73 11.34 2.88
CA PRO A 55 -6.48 11.95 3.35
C PRO A 55 -5.40 12.00 2.26
N VAL A 56 -5.42 11.08 1.28
CA VAL A 56 -4.45 11.07 0.19
C VAL A 56 -4.60 12.29 -0.72
N ASN A 57 -5.83 12.66 -1.11
CA ASN A 57 -6.06 13.86 -1.91
C ASN A 57 -5.64 15.12 -1.16
N ARG A 58 -5.95 15.18 0.15
CA ARG A 58 -5.59 16.32 0.99
C ARG A 58 -4.07 16.47 1.15
N MET A 59 -3.34 15.35 1.31
CA MET A 59 -1.87 15.36 1.41
C MET A 59 -1.19 15.70 0.08
N LEU A 60 -1.74 15.23 -1.04
CA LEU A 60 -1.19 15.49 -2.37
C LEU A 60 -1.65 16.83 -2.97
N GLY A 61 -2.62 17.52 -2.33
CA GLY A 61 -3.17 18.79 -2.81
C GLY A 61 -4.01 18.67 -4.09
N LEU A 62 -4.58 17.49 -4.35
CA LEU A 62 -5.24 17.15 -5.62
C LEU A 62 -6.72 17.58 -5.70
N GLY A 63 -7.26 18.22 -4.66
CA GLY A 63 -8.67 18.63 -4.61
C GLY A 63 -9.62 17.42 -4.59
N ASP A 64 -10.70 17.46 -5.37
CA ASP A 64 -11.71 16.40 -5.45
C ASP A 64 -11.37 15.35 -6.55
N HIS A 65 -10.09 14.99 -6.66
CA HIS A 65 -9.63 14.06 -7.68
C HIS A 65 -10.21 12.65 -7.46
N SER A 66 -11.01 12.16 -8.41
CA SER A 66 -11.59 10.83 -8.36
C SER A 66 -10.65 9.77 -8.93
N TRP A 67 -9.96 9.08 -8.03
CA TRP A 67 -9.01 8.02 -8.36
C TRP A 67 -9.67 6.80 -9.03
N THR A 68 -10.92 6.52 -8.71
CA THR A 68 -11.69 5.39 -9.26
C THR A 68 -12.34 5.67 -10.61
N TYR A 69 -12.46 6.95 -11.00
CA TYR A 69 -13.10 7.34 -12.26
C TYR A 69 -12.14 7.22 -13.47
N GLY A 70 -10.89 7.64 -13.30
CA GLY A 70 -9.88 7.51 -14.34
C GLY A 70 -9.44 6.07 -14.54
N ARG A 71 -9.41 5.58 -15.79
CA ARG A 71 -8.94 4.21 -16.10
C ARG A 71 -7.55 3.93 -15.51
N TYR A 72 -6.59 4.83 -15.75
CA TYR A 72 -5.21 4.66 -15.29
C TYR A 72 -5.06 4.81 -13.77
N SER A 73 -5.79 5.75 -13.16
CA SER A 73 -5.77 5.94 -11.71
C SER A 73 -6.40 4.76 -10.98
N ALA A 74 -7.48 4.17 -11.52
CA ALA A 74 -8.12 3.00 -10.95
C ALA A 74 -7.20 1.77 -11.01
N PHE A 75 -6.54 1.53 -12.13
CA PHE A 75 -5.54 0.45 -12.23
C PHE A 75 -4.34 0.68 -11.30
N LEU A 76 -3.91 1.93 -11.13
CA LEU A 76 -2.83 2.26 -10.20
C LEU A 76 -3.26 2.02 -8.74
N LEU A 77 -4.50 2.38 -8.38
CA LEU A 77 -5.10 2.11 -7.07
C LEU A 77 -5.09 0.61 -6.76
N VAL A 78 -5.62 -0.21 -7.67
CA VAL A 78 -5.67 -1.67 -7.54
C VAL A 78 -4.25 -2.25 -7.49
N LEU A 79 -3.33 -1.74 -8.29
CA LEU A 79 -1.93 -2.18 -8.27
C LEU A 79 -1.30 -1.92 -6.89
N LEU A 80 -1.50 -0.74 -6.33
CA LEU A 80 -0.96 -0.33 -5.04
C LEU A 80 -1.58 -1.17 -3.90
N GLU A 81 -2.89 -1.46 -3.97
CA GLU A 81 -3.61 -2.35 -3.04
C GLU A 81 -3.08 -3.79 -3.11
N VAL A 82 -2.88 -4.34 -4.31
CA VAL A 82 -2.34 -5.69 -4.50
C VAL A 82 -0.90 -5.77 -3.96
N VAL A 83 -0.08 -4.76 -4.20
CA VAL A 83 1.28 -4.69 -3.64
C VAL A 83 1.23 -4.62 -2.12
N TRP A 84 0.32 -3.82 -1.54
CA TRP A 84 0.13 -3.72 -0.10
C TRP A 84 -0.27 -5.04 0.55
N CYS A 85 -1.15 -5.82 -0.07
CA CYS A 85 -1.53 -7.13 0.45
C CYS A 85 -0.41 -8.19 0.27
N SER A 86 0.43 -8.04 -0.76
CA SER A 86 1.41 -9.05 -1.17
C SER A 86 2.85 -8.81 -0.70
N PHE A 87 3.24 -7.59 -0.33
CA PHE A 87 4.60 -7.30 0.14
C PHE A 87 5.04 -8.13 1.37
N PRO A 88 4.17 -8.49 2.35
CA PRO A 88 4.58 -9.28 3.50
C PRO A 88 5.00 -10.70 3.11
N PHE A 89 4.47 -11.21 2.00
CA PHE A 89 4.77 -12.56 1.50
C PHE A 89 6.10 -12.64 0.76
N VAL A 90 6.62 -11.52 0.26
CA VAL A 90 7.83 -11.47 -0.59
C VAL A 90 9.08 -11.08 0.22
N MET A 91 8.92 -10.41 1.37
CA MET A 91 10.00 -10.18 2.34
C MET A 91 10.41 -11.47 3.05
#